data_AF-A0A3R7PCM6-F1
#
_entry.id   AF-A0A3R7PCM6-F1
#
_cell.length_a   1.000
_cell.length_b   1.000
_cell.length_c   1.000
_cell.angle_alpha   90.00
_cell.angle_beta   90.00
_cell.angle_gamma   90.00
#
_symmetry.space_group_name_H-M   'P 1'
#
loop_
_entity.id
_entity.type
_entity.pdbx_description
1 polymer ?
#
loop_
_entity_poly.entity_id
_entity_poly.type
_entity_poly.pdbx_seq_one_letter_code
_entity_poly.pdbx_strand_id
1 'polypeptide(L)'
;MTTRHTTLPGNVNTYLEQKNILSPPMIASQVRFIPVAAHTRTICLRVELYGCNATGGLVSYSGVNGATRDPGFLLADDTYDGPPGPGHLLHHGLGQLYDGVLGRSLINLELQAYGRGKGRLQRLEAG
;
A
#
# COMPACT_ATOMS: atom_id res chain seq x y z
N MET A 1 6.39 -4.48 19.86
CA MET A 1 6.83 -3.58 18.77
C MET A 1 7.53 -4.41 17.70
N THR A 2 6.78 -5.00 16.77
CA THR A 2 7.34 -5.67 15.59
C THR A 2 7.20 -4.72 14.42
N THR A 3 8.16 -3.81 14.25
CA THR A 3 8.24 -2.95 13.07
C THR A 3 8.52 -3.87 11.88
N ARG A 4 7.56 -4.01 10.95
CA ARG A 4 7.82 -4.67 9.66
C ARG A 4 8.91 -3.85 8.97
N HIS A 5 10.10 -4.41 8.84
CA HIS A 5 11.19 -3.79 8.10
C HIS A 5 11.43 -4.62 6.84
N THR A 6 11.54 -3.94 5.71
CA THR A 6 11.85 -4.57 4.42
C THR A 6 13.22 -4.07 4.00
N THR A 7 14.15 -5.00 3.77
CA THR A 7 15.48 -4.67 3.26
C THR A 7 15.37 -4.38 1.77
N LEU A 8 15.79 -3.19 1.35
CA LEU A 8 15.87 -2.83 -0.06
C LEU A 8 17.24 -3.25 -0.60
N PRO A 9 17.31 -3.87 -1.79
CA PRO A 9 18.60 -4.21 -2.40
C PRO A 9 19.39 -2.92 -2.70
N GLY A 10 20.69 -2.99 -2.45
CA GLY A 10 21.66 -1.95 -2.80
C GLY A 10 22.43 -2.27 -4.09
N ASN A 11 23.34 -1.38 -4.47
CA ASN A 11 24.25 -1.58 -5.59
C ASN A 11 25.28 -2.68 -5.27
N VAL A 12 25.63 -3.46 -6.30
CA VAL A 12 26.66 -4.52 -6.19
C VAL A 12 28.05 -4.00 -6.55
N ASN A 13 28.12 -2.87 -7.27
CA ASN A 13 29.36 -2.23 -7.72
C ASN A 13 29.28 -0.70 -7.59
N THR A 14 30.39 0.01 -7.83
CA THR A 14 30.51 1.46 -7.59
C THR A 14 30.04 2.35 -8.74
N TYR A 15 29.60 1.78 -9.87
CA TYR A 15 29.34 2.53 -11.09
C TYR A 15 27.89 2.47 -11.57
N LEU A 16 27.15 1.43 -11.16
CA LEU A 16 25.74 1.27 -11.47
C LEU A 16 24.89 1.64 -10.26
N GLU A 17 23.84 2.40 -10.52
CA GLU A 17 22.81 2.70 -9.54
C GLU A 17 21.86 1.51 -9.35
N GLN A 18 21.34 1.38 -8.13
CA GLN A 18 20.25 0.47 -7.81
C GLN A 18 18.99 1.30 -7.55
N LYS A 19 17.96 1.10 -8.37
CA LYS A 19 16.66 1.78 -8.22
C LYS A 19 15.67 0.87 -7.49
N ASN A 20 15.06 1.40 -6.43
CA ASN A 20 14.00 0.74 -5.68
C ASN A 20 12.69 1.52 -5.83
N ILE A 21 11.63 0.85 -6.26
CA ILE A 21 10.29 1.44 -6.33
C ILE A 21 9.60 1.17 -5.00
N LEU A 22 9.17 2.24 -4.33
CA LEU A 22 8.38 2.17 -3.11
C LEU A 22 6.91 2.09 -3.51
N SER A 23 6.30 0.93 -3.28
CA SER A 23 4.88 0.67 -3.54
C SER A 23 4.27 0.02 -2.30
N PRO A 24 3.41 0.72 -1.55
CA PRO A 24 2.91 2.08 -1.82
C PRO A 24 3.99 3.17 -1.66
N PRO A 25 3.79 4.37 -2.22
CA PRO A 25 4.66 5.51 -1.95
C PRO A 25 4.59 5.91 -0.48
N MET A 26 5.70 6.42 0.07
CA MET A 26 5.76 6.91 1.44
C MET A 26 5.56 8.43 1.47
N ILE A 27 4.77 8.91 2.44
CA ILE A 27 4.61 10.34 2.73
C ILE A 27 5.44 10.65 3.98
N ALA A 28 6.50 11.46 3.83
CA ALA A 28 7.41 11.76 4.93
C ALA A 28 8.03 13.16 4.79
N SER A 29 8.35 13.77 5.94
CA SER A 29 9.16 14.99 6.02
C SER A 29 10.65 14.70 6.20
N GLN A 30 10.99 13.49 6.65
CA GLN A 30 12.36 13.04 6.89
C GLN A 30 12.52 11.59 6.47
N VAL A 31 13.63 11.26 5.80
CA VAL A 31 13.96 9.91 5.36
C VAL A 31 15.32 9.53 5.94
N ARG A 32 15.40 8.35 6.57
CA ARG A 32 16.64 7.81 7.15
C ARG A 32 17.07 6.56 6.41
N PHE A 33 18.27 6.58 5.85
CA PHE A 33 18.91 5.40 5.24
C PHE A 33 19.77 4.68 6.27
N ILE A 34 19.50 3.39 6.48
CA ILE A 34 20.30 2.53 7.35
C ILE A 34 21.02 1.52 6.46
N PRO A 35 22.32 1.71 6.17
CA PRO A 35 23.06 0.78 5.32
C PRO A 35 23.26 -0.55 6.05
N VAL A 36 22.99 -1.66 5.36
CA VAL A 36 23.17 -3.02 5.87
C VAL A 36 24.03 -3.78 4.87
N ALA A 37 25.08 -4.45 5.35
CA ALA A 37 25.91 -5.34 4.55
C ALA A 37 25.99 -6.72 5.22
N ALA A 38 25.92 -7.78 4.43
CA ALA A 38 26.03 -9.16 4.93
C ALA A 38 27.43 -9.47 5.48
N HIS A 39 28.45 -8.76 5.02
CA HIS A 39 29.84 -8.92 5.45
C HIS A 39 30.42 -7.57 5.87
N THR A 40 31.34 -7.59 6.83
CA THR A 40 32.02 -6.38 7.33
C THR A 40 32.84 -5.72 6.23
N ARG A 41 32.34 -4.59 5.73
CA ARG A 41 32.98 -3.76 4.71
C ARG A 41 32.61 -2.31 4.96
N THR A 42 33.46 -1.39 4.50
CA THR A 42 33.11 0.03 4.46
C THR A 42 32.01 0.24 3.43
N ILE A 43 30.94 0.93 3.82
CA ILE A 43 29.80 1.23 2.95
C ILE A 43 29.86 2.72 2.61
N CYS A 44 29.70 3.03 1.32
CA CYS A 44 29.53 4.39 0.81
C CYS A 44 28.15 4.49 0.14
N LEU A 45 27.46 5.60 0.35
CA LEU A 45 26.12 5.80 -0.17
C LEU A 45 26.02 7.13 -0.93
N ARG A 46 25.47 7.09 -2.14
CA ARG A 46 25.00 8.25 -2.89
C ARG A 46 23.53 8.00 -3.21
N VAL A 47 22.66 8.89 -2.77
CA VAL A 47 21.20 8.69 -2.87
C VAL A 47 20.57 9.83 -3.64
N GLU A 48 19.55 9.49 -4.41
CA GLU A 48 18.58 10.42 -4.99
C GLU A 48 17.17 9.93 -4.60
N LEU A 49 16.28 10.85 -4.24
CA LEU A 49 14.88 10.55 -3.92
C LEU A 49 13.98 11.12 -5.01
N TYR A 50 13.15 10.25 -5.59
CA TYR A 50 12.16 10.65 -6.59
C TYR A 50 10.77 10.65 -5.96
N GLY A 51 10.05 11.77 -6.12
CA GLY A 51 8.70 11.92 -5.59
C GLY A 51 8.08 13.27 -5.98
N CYS A 52 6.98 13.60 -5.32
CA CYS A 52 6.30 14.88 -5.44
C CYS A 52 5.91 15.41 -4.05
N ASN A 53 5.55 16.70 -3.99
CA ASN A 53 5.03 17.27 -2.75
C ASN A 53 3.65 16.70 -2.46
N ALA A 54 3.44 16.22 -1.23
CA ALA A 54 2.12 15.82 -0.76
C ALA A 54 1.21 17.06 -0.69
N THR A 55 0.27 17.17 -1.64
CA THR A 55 -0.76 18.21 -1.65
C THR A 55 -1.96 17.71 -0.83
N GLY A 56 -2.63 18.60 -0.08
CA GLY A 56 -3.83 18.27 0.70
C GLY A 56 -3.69 18.36 2.22
N GLY A 57 -2.46 18.44 2.75
CA GLY A 57 -2.21 18.78 4.17
C GLY A 57 -2.67 17.73 5.20
N LEU A 58 -3.12 16.56 4.76
CA LEU A 58 -3.50 15.48 5.66
C LEU A 58 -2.25 14.87 6.31
N VAL A 59 -2.20 14.91 7.64
CA VAL A 59 -1.08 14.36 8.42
C VAL A 59 -1.38 12.94 8.91
N SER A 60 -2.64 12.64 9.21
CA SER A 60 -3.11 11.31 9.60
C SER A 60 -4.64 11.25 9.48
N TYR A 61 -5.20 10.07 9.25
CA TYR A 61 -6.61 9.81 9.46
C TYR A 61 -6.83 8.75 10.54
N SER A 62 -8.04 8.68 11.08
CA SER A 62 -8.44 7.68 12.06
C SER A 62 -9.75 7.03 11.65
N GLY A 63 -9.95 5.78 12.03
CA GLY A 63 -11.13 5.01 11.65
C GLY A 63 -11.04 3.56 12.11
N VAL A 64 -12.10 2.79 11.84
CA VAL A 64 -12.08 1.34 12.11
C VAL A 64 -11.49 0.65 10.88
N ASN A 65 -10.51 -0.24 11.09
CA ASN A 65 -9.93 -1.01 10.00
C ASN A 65 -11.01 -1.87 9.33
N GLY A 66 -10.93 -2.00 8.01
CA GLY A 66 -11.88 -2.82 7.26
C GLY A 66 -11.80 -4.30 7.63
N ALA A 67 -12.91 -5.00 7.43
CA ALA A 67 -13.02 -6.43 7.65
C ALA A 67 -13.01 -7.19 6.32
N THR A 68 -12.61 -8.46 6.37
CA THR A 68 -12.81 -9.38 5.24
C THR A 68 -14.29 -9.61 5.02
N ARG A 69 -14.76 -9.47 3.78
CA ARG A 69 -16.12 -9.82 3.35
C ARG A 69 -16.10 -11.06 2.48
N ASP A 70 -17.07 -11.94 2.67
CA ASP A 70 -17.26 -13.08 1.77
C ASP A 70 -17.60 -12.61 0.34
N PRO A 71 -17.04 -13.23 -0.70
CA PRO A 71 -16.25 -14.47 -0.71
C PRO A 71 -14.71 -14.25 -0.68
N GLY A 72 -14.20 -13.39 0.23
CA GLY A 72 -12.75 -13.21 0.44
C GLY A 72 -12.21 -11.83 0.06
N PHE A 73 -13.07 -10.82 -0.07
CA PHE A 73 -12.66 -9.43 -0.27
C PHE A 73 -12.04 -8.88 1.01
N LEU A 74 -10.72 -8.64 0.98
CA LEU A 74 -10.01 -7.93 2.03
C LEU A 74 -10.23 -6.42 1.83
N LEU A 75 -10.96 -5.81 2.77
CA LEU A 75 -11.20 -4.36 2.78
C LEU A 75 -10.34 -3.64 3.83
N ALA A 76 -9.40 -4.37 4.42
CA ALA A 76 -8.50 -3.84 5.43
C ALA A 76 -7.53 -2.84 4.79
N ASP A 77 -7.12 -1.86 5.60
CA ASP A 77 -6.10 -0.91 5.23
C ASP A 77 -4.70 -1.52 5.44
N ASP A 78 -4.29 -2.37 4.49
CA ASP A 78 -3.08 -3.20 4.59
C ASP A 78 -1.77 -2.39 4.59
N THR A 79 -1.80 -1.15 4.11
CA THR A 79 -0.63 -0.26 4.07
C THR A 79 -0.63 0.80 5.15
N TYR A 80 -1.59 0.73 6.10
CA TYR A 80 -1.68 1.70 7.18
C TYR A 80 -0.39 1.71 8.03
N ASP A 81 0.24 2.87 8.13
CA ASP A 81 1.55 3.05 8.77
C ASP A 81 1.48 3.46 10.25
N GLY A 82 0.28 3.69 10.77
CA GLY A 82 0.05 4.03 12.18
C GLY A 82 0.17 2.82 13.11
N PRO A 83 0.37 3.04 14.41
CA PRO A 83 0.45 1.97 15.40
C PRO A 83 -0.89 1.20 15.51
N PRO A 84 -0.84 -0.09 15.88
CA PRO A 84 -2.06 -0.86 16.10
C PRO A 84 -2.84 -0.27 17.28
N GLY A 85 -4.09 0.13 17.04
CA GLY A 85 -5.01 0.59 18.07
C GLY A 85 -5.89 -0.52 18.65
N PRO A 86 -6.61 -0.25 19.75
CA PRO A 86 -7.57 -1.18 20.32
C PRO A 86 -8.73 -1.42 19.35
N GLY A 87 -9.25 -2.65 19.29
CA GLY A 87 -10.48 -2.95 18.55
C GLY A 87 -10.42 -2.62 17.05
N HIS A 88 -9.27 -2.82 16.40
CA HIS A 88 -9.02 -2.48 14.99
C HIS A 88 -9.01 -0.97 14.68
N LEU A 89 -8.84 -0.12 15.70
CA LEU A 89 -8.71 1.32 15.48
C LEU A 89 -7.41 1.65 14.75
N LEU A 90 -7.55 2.32 13.60
CA LEU A 90 -6.50 3.01 12.89
C LEU A 90 -6.39 4.42 13.45
N HIS A 91 -5.18 4.84 13.83
CA HIS A 91 -4.89 6.17 14.35
C HIS A 91 -3.43 6.55 14.10
N HIS A 92 -3.15 7.86 14.03
CA HIS A 92 -1.81 8.44 13.85
C HIS A 92 -1.03 7.96 12.61
N GLY A 93 -1.73 7.48 11.59
CA GLY A 93 -1.13 7.06 10.33
C GLY A 93 -1.91 7.45 9.08
N LEU A 94 -1.32 7.10 7.95
CA LEU A 94 -1.83 7.18 6.60
C LEU A 94 -1.78 5.77 5.98
N GLY A 95 -2.49 5.57 4.87
CA GLY A 95 -2.62 4.27 4.21
C GLY A 95 -3.38 4.40 2.90
N GLN A 96 -4.08 3.35 2.49
CA GLN A 96 -4.71 3.24 1.16
C GLN A 96 -5.74 4.34 0.85
N LEU A 97 -6.33 4.98 1.87
CA LEU A 97 -7.27 6.09 1.65
C LEU A 97 -6.59 7.37 1.15
N TYR A 98 -5.26 7.43 1.17
CA TYR A 98 -4.47 8.61 0.81
C TYR A 98 -3.18 8.29 0.02
N ASP A 99 -3.06 7.08 -0.56
CA ASP A 99 -1.87 6.66 -1.31
C ASP A 99 -1.88 7.07 -2.79
N GLY A 100 -2.97 7.71 -3.25
CA GLY A 100 -3.16 8.14 -4.63
C GLY A 100 -3.56 7.01 -5.60
N VAL A 101 -3.75 5.79 -5.10
CA VAL A 101 -4.19 4.63 -5.88
C VAL A 101 -5.71 4.52 -5.80
N LEU A 102 -6.38 4.69 -6.94
CA LEU A 102 -7.81 4.41 -7.02
C LEU A 102 -8.04 2.90 -7.16
N GLY A 103 -8.89 2.34 -6.30
CA GLY A 103 -9.34 0.96 -6.42
C GLY A 103 -9.87 0.67 -7.82
N ARG A 104 -9.55 -0.51 -8.36
CA ARG A 104 -10.08 -0.94 -9.66
C ARG A 104 -11.61 -0.97 -9.57
N SER A 105 -12.29 -0.47 -10.62
CA SER A 105 -13.75 -0.45 -10.81
C SER A 105 -14.45 -1.81 -10.63
N LEU A 106 -13.71 -2.92 -10.46
CA LEU A 106 -14.26 -4.25 -10.22
C LEU A 106 -15.04 -4.40 -8.90
N ILE A 107 -14.84 -3.50 -7.92
CA ILE A 107 -15.72 -3.45 -6.74
C ILE A 107 -17.16 -3.12 -7.17
N ASN A 108 -17.36 -2.36 -8.25
CA ASN A 108 -18.68 -2.10 -8.83
C ASN A 108 -19.20 -3.26 -9.68
N LEU A 109 -18.35 -4.02 -10.36
CA LEU A 109 -18.79 -5.16 -11.18
C LEU A 109 -19.24 -6.35 -10.33
N GLU A 110 -18.56 -6.61 -9.21
CA GLU A 110 -18.84 -7.79 -8.37
C GLU A 110 -19.92 -7.51 -7.32
N LEU A 111 -20.07 -6.26 -6.83
CA LEU A 111 -21.23 -5.86 -6.03
C LEU A 111 -22.52 -5.77 -6.86
N GLN A 112 -22.44 -5.36 -8.14
CA GLN A 112 -23.60 -5.44 -9.05
C GLN A 112 -23.99 -6.89 -9.36
N ALA A 113 -23.02 -7.81 -9.42
CA ALA A 113 -23.29 -9.24 -9.59
C ALA A 113 -23.87 -9.88 -8.32
N TYR A 114 -23.43 -9.46 -7.12
CA TYR A 114 -23.96 -9.97 -5.84
C TYR A 114 -25.36 -9.41 -5.50
N GLY A 115 -25.65 -8.18 -5.93
CA GLY A 115 -26.95 -7.52 -5.72
C GLY A 115 -28.07 -7.92 -6.70
N ARG A 116 -27.76 -8.62 -7.79
CA ARG A 116 -28.79 -9.18 -8.68
C ARG A 116 -29.06 -10.62 -8.30
N GLY A 117 -30.10 -10.81 -7.48
CA GLY A 117 -30.67 -12.10 -7.18
C GLY A 117 -30.83 -12.98 -8.44
N LYS A 118 -30.58 -14.27 -8.25
CA LYS A 118 -30.70 -15.35 -9.23
C LYS A 118 -31.85 -15.13 -10.22
N GLY A 119 -31.54 -14.64 -11.41
CA GLY A 119 -32.43 -14.57 -12.56
C GLY A 119 -31.80 -15.32 -13.72
N ARG A 120 -32.37 -16.48 -14.04
CA ARG A 120 -31.98 -17.37 -15.14
C ARG A 120 -32.12 -16.62 -16.48
N LEU A 121 -31.01 -16.28 -17.13
CA LEU A 121 -31.02 -15.79 -18.52
C LEU A 121 -31.31 -16.98 -19.45
N GLN A 122 -32.55 -17.08 -19.93
CA GLN A 122 -32.84 -17.89 -21.11
C GLN A 122 -32.33 -17.16 -22.34
N ARG A 123 -31.43 -17.81 -23.08
CA ARG A 123 -30.94 -17.38 -24.39
C ARG A 123 -32.12 -17.35 -25.36
N LEU A 124 -32.43 -16.19 -25.94
CA LEU A 124 -33.28 -16.09 -27.12
C LEU A 124 -32.35 -16.20 -28.35
N GLU A 125 -32.49 -17.28 -29.11
CA GLU A 125 -31.93 -17.42 -30.46
C GLU A 125 -32.80 -16.58 -31.41
N ALA A 126 -32.18 -15.78 -32.28
CA ALA A 126 -32.87 -15.01 -33.30
C ALA A 126 -33.06 -15.86 -34.57
N GLY A 127 -34.30 -15.88 -35.08
CA GLY A 127 -34.61 -16.27 -36.47
C GLY A 127 -34.51 -15.09 -37.41
#